data_AF-A0A154MWM7-F1
#
_entry.id   AF-A0A154MWM7-F1
#
_cell.length_a   1.000
_cell.length_b   1.000
_cell.length_c   1.000
_cell.angle_alpha   90.00
_cell.angle_beta   90.00
_cell.angle_gamma   90.00
#
_symmetry.space_group_name_H-M   'P 1'
#
loop_
_entity.id
_entity.type
_entity.pdbx_description
1 polymer ?
#
loop_
_entity_poly.entity_id
_entity_poly.type
_entity_poly.pdbx_seq_one_letter_code
_entity_poly.pdbx_strand_id
1 'polypeptide(L)'
;MSFGSARDRVITVEVETGGALRDLRIEESALRLGPQELSKRILGLIERATAQASRRLELDDAESLGLGTSPELAEAAEETTPETWRVQ
;
A
#
# COMPACT_ATOMS: atom_id res chain seq x y z
N MET A 1 3.46 -14.41 0.12
CA MET A 1 3.69 -13.44 1.22
C MET A 1 3.61 -12.05 0.60
N SER A 2 2.75 -11.19 1.15
CA SER A 2 2.61 -9.81 0.69
C SER A 2 3.71 -8.96 1.32
N PHE A 3 4.31 -8.05 0.55
CA PHE A 3 5.33 -7.12 1.03
C PHE A 3 4.98 -5.71 0.58
N GLY A 4 5.41 -4.72 1.36
CA GLY A 4 5.28 -3.31 1.03
C GLY A 4 6.61 -2.74 0.55
N SER A 5 6.56 -1.75 -0.35
CA SER A 5 7.76 -1.12 -0.88
C SER A 5 7.60 0.38 -0.97
N ALA A 6 8.50 1.12 -0.33
CA ALA A 6 8.55 2.58 -0.45
C ALA A 6 9.93 3.00 -0.94
N ARG A 7 9.95 4.01 -1.81
CA ARG A 7 11.20 4.61 -2.29
C ARG A 7 11.09 6.13 -2.36
N ASP A 8 12.24 6.76 -2.23
CA ASP A 8 12.46 8.11 -2.73
C ASP A 8 13.46 8.08 -3.90
N ARG A 9 14.19 9.17 -4.14
CA ARG A 9 15.17 9.23 -5.24
C ARG A 9 16.45 8.42 -4.96
N VAL A 10 16.77 8.17 -3.71
CA VAL A 10 18.09 7.69 -3.27
C VAL A 10 18.03 6.58 -2.23
N ILE A 11 16.84 6.25 -1.70
CA ILE A 11 16.62 5.17 -0.74
C ILE A 11 15.41 4.35 -1.20
N THR A 12 15.54 3.03 -1.14
CA THR A 12 14.46 2.06 -1.36
C THR A 12 14.36 1.12 -0.15
N VAL A 13 13.14 0.87 0.28
CA VAL A 13 12.81 0.02 1.44
C VAL A 13 11.77 -1.01 1.01
N GLU A 14 12.00 -2.27 1.38
CA GLU A 14 11.00 -3.34 1.34
C GLU A 14 10.76 -3.89 2.74
N VAL A 15 9.49 -4.09 3.08
CA VAL A 15 9.07 -4.66 4.37
C VAL A 15 8.10 -5.81 4.16
N GLU A 16 8.22 -6.84 4.97
CA GLU A 16 7.21 -7.88 5.07
C GLU A 16 5.92 -7.35 5.73
N THR A 17 4.84 -8.09 5.55
CA THR A 17 3.60 -7.86 6.30
C THR A 17 3.88 -7.97 7.81
N GLY A 18 3.50 -6.94 8.59
CA GLY A 18 3.87 -6.83 10.01
C GLY A 18 5.09 -5.92 10.28
N GLY A 19 5.71 -5.36 9.23
CA GLY A 19 6.72 -4.30 9.36
C GLY A 19 8.16 -4.80 9.53
N ALA A 20 8.42 -6.10 9.39
CA ALA A 20 9.79 -6.61 9.40
C ALA A 20 10.55 -6.14 8.15
N LEU A 21 11.73 -5.55 8.34
CA LEU A 21 12.56 -5.07 7.24
C LEU A 21 13.09 -6.25 6.42
N ARG A 22 12.87 -6.21 5.10
CA ARG A 22 13.27 -7.26 4.16
C ARG A 22 14.48 -6.85 3.32
N ASP A 23 14.44 -5.66 2.73
CA ASP A 23 15.54 -5.06 1.97
C ASP A 23 15.64 -3.55 2.23
N LEU A 24 16.86 -3.03 2.23
CA LEU A 24 17.16 -1.61 2.36
C LEU A 24 18.33 -1.26 1.44
N ARG A 25 18.03 -0.48 0.40
CA ARG A 25 19.04 0.05 -0.52
C ARG A 25 19.20 1.54 -0.31
N ILE A 26 20.45 1.95 -0.09
CA ILE A 26 20.83 3.35 0.11
C ILE A 26 21.87 3.70 -0.94
N GLU A 27 21.55 4.65 -1.81
CA GLU A 27 22.50 5.20 -2.78
C GLU A 27 23.53 6.07 -2.05
N GLU A 28 24.78 6.08 -2.53
CA GLU A 28 25.87 6.85 -1.92
C GLU A 28 25.53 8.35 -1.78
N SER A 29 24.73 8.87 -2.72
CA SER A 29 24.25 10.25 -2.69
C SER A 29 23.39 10.59 -1.47
N ALA A 30 22.72 9.62 -0.86
CA ALA A 30 21.93 9.79 0.36
C ALA A 30 22.80 10.06 1.59
N LEU A 31 24.05 9.60 1.60
CA LEU A 31 24.98 9.81 2.72
C LEU A 31 25.31 11.29 2.93
N ARG A 32 25.17 12.11 1.88
CA ARG A 32 25.37 13.57 1.92
C ARG A 32 24.29 14.30 2.73
N LEU A 33 23.17 13.65 3.04
CA LEU A 33 22.09 14.22 3.88
C LEU A 33 22.49 14.34 5.35
N GLY A 34 23.54 13.62 5.77
CA GLY A 34 23.93 13.52 7.17
C GLY A 34 23.05 12.52 7.95
N PRO A 35 23.52 12.08 9.13
CA PRO A 35 22.96 10.92 9.82
C PRO A 35 21.52 11.14 10.33
N GLN A 36 21.19 12.34 10.80
CA GLN A 36 19.86 12.63 11.35
C GLN A 36 18.77 12.63 10.26
N GLU A 37 19.01 13.34 9.16
CA GLU A 37 18.08 13.42 8.04
C GLU A 37 17.94 12.06 7.34
N LEU A 38 19.05 11.33 7.17
CA LEU A 38 19.03 9.98 6.63
C LEU A 38 18.16 9.04 7.47
N SER A 39 18.34 9.07 8.80
CA SER A 39 17.54 8.26 9.73
C SER A 39 16.05 8.59 9.62
N LYS A 40 15.71 9.88 9.62
CA LYS A 40 14.32 10.34 9.49
C LYS A 40 13.68 9.86 8.19
N ARG A 41 14.41 9.92 7.06
CA ARG A 41 13.91 9.46 5.76
C ARG A 41 13.71 7.95 5.71
N ILE A 42 14.66 7.18 6.23
CA ILE A 42 14.55 5.72 6.28
C ILE A 42 13.32 5.33 7.12
N LEU A 43 13.16 5.91 8.31
CA LEU A 43 11.99 5.64 9.16
C LEU A 43 10.67 6.00 8.46
N GLY A 44 10.59 7.18 7.83
CA GLY A 44 9.40 7.58 7.07
C GLY A 44 9.15 6.74 5.80
N LEU A 45 10.17 6.07 5.24
CA LEU A 45 9.99 5.09 4.17
C LEU A 45 9.47 3.76 4.72
N ILE A 46 10.00 3.30 5.86
CA ILE A 46 9.54 2.08 6.54
C ILE A 46 8.06 2.20 6.94
N GLU A 47 7.64 3.33 7.51
CA GLU A 47 6.23 3.58 7.86
C GLU A 47 5.32 3.48 6.63
N ARG A 48 5.71 4.09 5.51
CA ARG A 48 4.94 4.03 4.26
C ARG A 48 4.89 2.63 3.66
N ALA A 49 6.02 1.93 3.63
CA ALA A 49 6.08 0.56 3.14
C ALA A 49 5.20 -0.36 4.00
N THR A 50 5.22 -0.17 5.33
CA THR A 50 4.38 -0.94 6.27
C THR A 50 2.90 -0.67 6.03
N ALA A 51 2.51 0.61 5.89
CA ALA A 51 1.13 0.99 5.60
C ALA A 51 0.64 0.39 4.27
N GLN A 52 1.50 0.33 3.25
CA GLN A 52 1.18 -0.32 1.98
C GLN A 52 1.01 -1.83 2.13
N ALA A 53 1.89 -2.50 2.86
CA ALA A 53 1.81 -3.95 3.11
C ALA A 53 0.51 -4.30 3.84
N SER A 54 0.17 -3.55 4.90
CA SER A 54 -1.05 -3.76 5.68
C SER A 54 -2.31 -3.53 4.83
N ARG A 55 -2.37 -2.43 4.06
CA ARG A 55 -3.50 -2.18 3.17
C ARG A 55 -3.68 -3.30 2.15
N ARG A 56 -2.58 -3.86 1.63
CA ARG A 56 -2.65 -4.95 0.67
C ARG A 56 -3.18 -6.23 1.32
N LEU A 57 -2.75 -6.53 2.54
CA LEU A 57 -3.30 -7.66 3.30
C LEU A 57 -4.81 -7.49 3.52
N GLU A 58 -5.27 -6.31 3.94
CA GLU A 58 -6.71 -6.05 4.16
C GLU A 58 -7.54 -6.23 2.89
N LEU A 59 -7.00 -5.83 1.73
CA LEU A 59 -7.66 -6.02 0.44
C LEU A 59 -7.69 -7.50 0.03
N ASP A 60 -6.57 -8.22 0.19
CA ASP A 60 -6.48 -9.65 -0.09
C ASP A 60 -7.48 -10.44 0.81
N ASP A 61 -7.62 -10.05 2.08
CA ASP A 61 -8.59 -10.62 3.02
C ASP A 61 -10.04 -10.30 2.60
N ALA A 62 -10.33 -9.07 2.17
CA ALA A 62 -11.65 -8.69 1.67
C ALA A 62 -12.03 -9.44 0.38
N GLU A 63 -11.09 -9.62 -0.55
CA GLU A 63 -11.28 -10.43 -1.76
C GLU A 63 -11.56 -11.90 -1.41
N SER A 64 -10.81 -12.48 -0.47
CA SER A 64 -11.02 -13.84 0.04
C SER A 64 -12.43 -14.05 0.63
N LEU A 65 -12.97 -13.02 1.28
CA LEU A 65 -14.33 -13.01 1.83
C LEU A 65 -15.42 -12.72 0.78
N GLY A 66 -15.06 -12.53 -0.49
CA GLY A 66 -16.00 -12.17 -1.56
C GLY A 66 -16.53 -10.74 -1.45
N LEU A 67 -15.89 -9.89 -0.65
CA LEU A 67 -16.22 -8.48 -0.44
C LEU A 67 -15.44 -7.54 -1.37
N GLY A 68 -14.56 -8.09 -2.21
CA GLY A 68 -13.90 -7.34 -3.28
C GLY A 68 -14.92 -6.85 -4.32
N THR A 69 -14.60 -5.74 -4.99
CA THR A 69 -15.44 -5.18 -6.06
C THR A 69 -15.53 -6.17 -7.22
N SER A 70 -16.52 -7.05 -7.21
CA SER A 70 -16.84 -7.89 -8.36
C SER A 70 -17.64 -7.06 -9.36
N PRO A 71 -17.18 -6.91 -10.61
CA PRO A 71 -17.89 -6.14 -11.63
C PRO A 71 -19.32 -6.67 -11.85
N GLU A 72 -19.52 -7.98 -11.70
CA GLU A 72 -20.81 -8.66 -11.78
C GLU A 72 -21.77 -8.26 -10.64
N LEU A 73 -21.26 -8.06 -9.42
CA LEU A 73 -22.05 -7.57 -8.28
C LEU A 73 -22.38 -6.08 -8.42
N ALA A 74 -21.46 -5.29 -8.97
CA ALA A 74 -21.70 -3.88 -9.26
C ALA A 74 -22.79 -3.72 -10.34
N GLU A 75 -22.72 -4.51 -11.41
CA GLU A 75 -23.73 -4.51 -12.48
C GLU A 75 -25.11 -5.00 -11.98
N ALA A 76 -25.15 -6.06 -11.17
CA ALA A 76 -26.40 -6.53 -10.55
C ALA A 76 -27.01 -5.51 -9.57
N ALA A 77 -26.18 -4.75 -8.85
CA ALA A 77 -26.66 -3.66 -7.99
C ALA A 77 -27.25 -2.50 -8.81
N GLU A 78 -26.64 -2.15 -9.95
CA GLU A 78 -27.16 -1.14 -10.86
C GLU A 78 -28.46 -1.57 -11.56
N GLU A 79 -28.59 -2.87 -11.89
CA GLU A 79 -29.80 -3.45 -12.48
C GLU A 79 -30.98 -3.45 -11.49
N THR A 80 -30.70 -3.68 -10.20
CA THR A 80 -31.72 -3.64 -9.13
C THR A 80 -32.04 -2.24 -8.63
N THR A 81 -31.35 -1.21 -9.13
CA THR A 81 -31.63 0.18 -8.75
C THR A 81 -32.94 0.67 -9.38
N PRO A 82 -33.96 1.05 -8.58
CA PRO A 82 -35.24 1.55 -9.09
C PRO A 82 -35.07 2.81 -9.94
N GLU A 83 -35.83 2.93 -11.02
CA GLU A 83 -35.78 4.09 -11.93
C GLU A 83 -36.04 5.42 -11.21
N THR A 84 -36.80 5.40 -10.12
CA THR A 84 -37.13 6.58 -9.30
C THR A 84 -35.96 7.15 -8.51
N TRP A 85 -34.83 6.44 -8.41
CA TRP A 85 -33.61 6.88 -7.72
C TRP A 85 -32.50 7.33 -8.68
N ARG A 86 -32.64 7.09 -9.99
CA ARG A 86 -31.73 7.63 -11.01
C ARG A 86 -32.08 9.10 -11.25
N VAL A 87 -31.54 9.99 -10.43
CA VAL A 87 -31.59 11.44 -10.69
C VAL A 87 -30.58 11.79 -11.80
N GLN A 88 -31.08 12.43 -12.86
CA GLN A 88 -30.28 12.90 -14.00
C GLN A 88 -29.36 14.07 -13.64
#